data_AF-A0A521ZFJ6-F1
#
_entry.id   AF-A0A521ZFJ6-F1
#
_cell.length_a   1.000
_cell.length_b   1.000
_cell.length_c   1.000
_cell.angle_alpha   90.00
_cell.angle_beta   90.00
_cell.angle_gamma   90.00
#
_symmetry.space_group_name_H-M   'P 1'
#
loop_
_entity.id
_entity.type
_entity.pdbx_description
1 polymer ?
#
loop_
_entity_poly.entity_id
_entity_poly.type
_entity_poly.pdbx_seq_one_letter_code
_entity_poly.pdbx_strand_id
1 'polypeptide(L)' 'MPLIKLNRINKGGEILLNSEQIVYIEIESRATTVHLPNLLFSVEESPADIAERIERMETARIKNAIVESGLGKSPG' A
#
# COMPACT_ATOMS: atom_id res chain seq x y z
N MET A 1 -5.59 -9.73 3.38
CA MET A 1 -5.67 -8.27 3.57
C MET A 1 -4.26 -7.69 3.56
N PRO A 2 -3.79 -7.16 2.42
CA PRO A 2 -2.48 -6.53 2.28
C PRO A 2 -2.37 -5.30 3.20
N LEU A 3 -1.38 -5.31 4.09
CA LEU A 3 -1.05 -4.15 4.92
C LEU A 3 0.11 -3.38 4.29
N ILE A 4 -0.09 -2.10 4.00
CA ILE A 4 0.97 -1.19 3.59
C ILE A 4 1.49 -0.41 4.79
N LYS A 5 2.82 -0.41 4.94
CA LYS A 5 3.51 0.39 5.96
C LYS A 5 3.82 1.78 5.41
N LEU A 6 3.39 2.80 6.14
CA LEU A 6 3.62 4.21 5.86
C LEU A 6 4.11 4.94 7.12
N ASN A 7 4.68 6.13 6.96
CA ASN A 7 5.17 6.95 8.05
C ASN A 7 4.31 8.20 8.22
N ARG A 8 3.73 8.41 9.40
CA ARG A 8 2.83 9.56 9.63
C ARG A 8 3.61 10.82 9.96
N ILE A 9 3.23 11.93 9.32
CA ILE A 9 3.80 13.26 9.61
C ILE A 9 3.36 13.77 10.99
N ASN A 10 2.05 13.86 11.23
CA ASN A 10 1.50 14.67 12.34
C ASN A 10 1.65 14.04 13.74
N LYS A 11 1.84 12.73 13.84
CA LYS A 11 1.97 12.01 15.13
C LYS A 11 3.30 11.28 15.27
N GLY A 12 4.14 11.32 14.23
CA GLY A 12 5.31 10.46 14.10
C GLY A 12 4.97 8.97 14.05
N GLY A 13 5.95 8.20 13.60
CA GLY A 13 5.94 6.75 13.66
C GLY A 13 5.11 6.07 12.58
N GLU A 14 5.28 4.75 12.56
CA GLU A 14 4.79 3.87 11.51
C GLU A 14 3.30 3.58 11.69
N ILE A 15 2.61 3.44 10.56
CA ILE A 15 1.24 2.94 10.50
C ILE A 15 1.16 1.82 9.47
N LEU A 16 0.39 0.79 9.80
CA LEU A 16 -0.02 -0.26 8.87
C LEU A 16 -1.46 -0.01 8.46
N LEU A 17 -1.68 0.24 7.17
CA LEU A 17 -3.01 0.46 6.60
C LEU A 17 -3.40 -0.72 5.72
N ASN A 18 -4.68 -1.10 5.74
CA ASN A 18 -5.20 -2.01 4.73
C ASN A 18 -5.24 -1.29 3.37
N SER A 19 -4.45 -1.74 2.41
CA SER A 19 -4.39 -1.09 1.08
C SER A 19 -5.68 -1.24 0.28
N GLU A 20 -6.51 -2.26 0.57
CA GLU A 20 -7.82 -2.46 -0.07
C GLU A 20 -8.88 -1.45 0.42
N GLN A 21 -8.62 -0.76 1.52
CA GLN A 21 -9.52 0.27 2.07
C GLN A 21 -9.10 1.69 1.68
N ILE A 22 -8.02 1.86 0.93
CA ILE A 22 -7.64 3.18 0.43
C ILE A 22 -8.63 3.56 -0.68
N VAL A 23 -9.31 4.69 -0.49
CA VAL A 23 -10.27 5.23 -1.47
C VAL A 23 -9.52 6.03 -2.53
N TYR A 24 -8.62 6.93 -2.09
CA TYR A 24 -7.72 7.69 -2.95
C TYR A 24 -6.53 8.23 -2.16
N ILE A 25 -5.53 8.72 -2.89
CA ILE A 25 -4.33 9.37 -2.35
C ILE A 25 -4.21 10.72 -3.06
N GLU A 26 -3.98 11.79 -2.30
CA GLU A 26 -3.80 13.12 -2.87
C GLU A 26 -2.60 13.85 -2.25
N ILE A 27 -2.17 14.92 -2.91
CA ILE A 27 -1.20 15.86 -2.36
C ILE A 27 -1.95 17.14 -2.00
N GLU A 28 -2.07 17.40 -0.70
CA GLU A 28 -2.69 18.62 -0.18
C GLU A 28 -1.64 19.39 0.64
N SER A 29 -1.49 20.69 0.39
CA SER A 29 -0.55 21.54 1.14
C SER A 29 0.89 20.99 1.23
N ARG A 30 1.36 20.32 0.16
CA ARG A 30 2.68 19.66 0.04
C ARG A 30 2.87 18.39 0.90
N ALA A 31 1.82 17.89 1.53
CA ALA A 31 1.83 16.60 2.21
C ALA A 31 1.02 15.59 1.40
N THR A 32 1.47 14.34 1.38
CA THR A 32 0.67 13.23 0.85
C THR A 32 -0.36 12.84 1.90
N THR A 33 -1.63 12.77 1.52
CA THR A 33 -2.70 12.28 2.39
C THR A 33 -3.32 11.03 1.81
N VAL A 34 -3.48 10.00 2.65
CA VAL A 34 -4.14 8.73 2.30
C VAL A 34 -5.55 8.74 2.88
N HIS A 35 -6.55 8.62 2.02
CA HIS A 35 -7.96 8.65 2.42
C HIS A 35 -8.53 7.23 2.49
N LEU A 36 -9.09 6.90 3.65
CA LEU A 36 -9.91 5.72 3.92
C LEU A 36 -11.37 6.18 4.13
N PRO A 37 -12.38 5.30 4.14
CA PRO A 37 -13.79 5.69 4.16
C PRO A 37 -14.18 6.72 5.23
N ASN A 38 -13.57 6.66 6.43
CA ASN A 38 -13.85 7.56 7.54
C ASN A 38 -12.58 8.11 8.22
N LEU A 39 -11.42 7.95 7.60
CA LEU A 39 -10.12 8.29 8.19
C LEU A 39 -9.21 8.86 7.12
N LEU A 40 -8.29 9.75 7.52
CA LEU A 40 -7.22 10.22 6.66
C LEU A 40 -5.91 10.29 7.44
N PHE A 41 -4.80 10.09 6.73
CA PHE A 41 -3.47 10.15 7.30
C PHE A 41 -2.53 10.91 6.39
N SER A 42 -1.90 11.97 6.90
CA SER A 42 -0.76 12.62 6.24
C SER A 42 0.49 11.78 6.45
N VAL A 43 1.14 11.41 5.35
CA VAL A 43 2.28 10.50 5.33
C VAL A 43 3.48 11.10 4.60
N GLU A 44 4.67 10.61 4.93
CA GLU A 44 5.93 11.05 4.33
C GLU A 44 6.12 10.52 2.90
N GLU A 45 5.58 9.34 2.60
CA GLU A 45 5.69 8.73 1.28
C GLU A 45 4.99 9.55 0.18
N SER A 46 5.58 9.58 -1.01
CA SER A 46 4.92 10.16 -2.18
C SER A 46 3.80 9.25 -2.71
N PRO A 47 2.80 9.78 -3.44
CA PRO A 47 1.78 8.93 -4.05
C PRO A 47 2.36 7.84 -4.98
N ALA A 48 3.45 8.16 -5.69
CA ALA A 48 4.13 7.22 -6.58
C ALA A 48 4.74 6.04 -5.80
N ASP A 49 5.41 6.31 -4.67
CA ASP A 49 5.99 5.26 -3.83
C ASP A 49 4.90 4.35 -3.25
N ILE A 50 3.78 4.93 -2.83
CA ILE A 50 2.63 4.19 -2.28
C ILE A 50 2.05 3.28 -3.38
N ALA A 51 1.80 3.83 -4.57
CA ALA A 51 1.26 3.08 -5.71
C ALA A 51 2.18 1.90 -6.10
N GLU A 52 3.48 2.15 -6.24
CA GLU A 52 4.47 1.11 -6.58
C GLU A 52 4.52 0.00 -5.51
N ARG A 53 4.43 0.35 -4.21
CA ARG A 53 4.37 -0.64 -3.13
C ARG A 53 3.10 -1.49 -3.23
N ILE A 54 1.93 -0.88 -3.47
CA ILE A 54 0.66 -1.61 -3.63
C ILE A 54 0.72 -2.56 -4.83
N GLU A 55 1.22 -2.09 -5.97
CA GLU A 55 1.34 -2.90 -7.19
C GLU A 55 2.29 -4.09 -6.99
N ARG A 56 3.44 -3.88 -6.34
CA ARG A 56 4.36 -4.96 -6.00
C ARG A 56 3.71 -6.01 -5.09
N MET A 57 2.94 -5.58 -4.10
CA MET A 57 2.22 -6.49 -3.19
C MET A 57 1.15 -7.31 -3.93
N GLU A 58 0.42 -6.68 -4.87
CA GLU A 58 -0.59 -7.38 -5.68
C GLU A 58 0.05 -8.38 -6.64
N THR A 59 1.12 -7.95 -7.33
CA THR A 59 1.88 -8.81 -8.24
C THR A 59 2.45 -10.02 -7.52
N ALA A 60 3.01 -9.82 -6.32
CA ALA A 60 3.52 -10.92 -5.50
C ALA A 60 2.40 -11.89 -5.11
N ARG A 61 1.21 -11.39 -4.75
CA ARG A 61 0.06 -12.22 -4.42
C ARG A 61 -0.40 -13.07 -5.60
N ILE A 62 -0.55 -12.46 -6.77
CA ILE A 62 -0.93 -13.16 -8.01
C ILE A 62 0.11 -14.22 -8.35
N LYS A 63 1.40 -13.88 -8.30
CA LYS A 63 2.49 -14.83 -8.54
C LYS A 63 2.42 -16.03 -7.59
N ASN A 64 2.24 -15.78 -6.30
CA ASN A 64 2.15 -16.84 -5.30
C ASN A 64 0.93 -17.74 -5.55
N ALA A 65 -0.24 -17.15 -5.85
CA ALA A 65 -1.44 -17.92 -6.18
C ALA A 65 -1.26 -18.81 -7.42
N ILE A 66 -0.56 -18.33 -8.45
CA ILE A 66 -0.23 -19.12 -9.65
C ILE A 66 0.68 -20.30 -9.29
N VAL A 67 1.71 -20.07 -8.48
CA VAL A 67 2.63 -21.13 -8.02
C VAL A 67 1.89 -22.15 -7.16
N GLU A 68 1.08 -21.71 -6.19
CA GLU A 68 0.29 -22.57 -5.30
C GLU A 68 -0.76 -23.39 -6.05
N SER A 69 -1.32 -22.86 -7.15
CA SER A 69 -2.26 -23.58 -8.01
C SER A 69 -1.62 -24.69 -8.85
N GLY A 70 -0.27 -24.82 -8.84
CA GLY A 70 0.47 -25.78 -9.66
C GLY A 70 0.57 -25.41 -11.14
N LEU A 71 0.04 -24.23 -11.54
CA LEU A 71 0.16 -23.71 -12.90
C LEU A 71 1.51 -23.03 -13.17
N GLY A 72 2.20 -22.59 -12.11
CA GLY A 72 3.52 -21.93 -12.18
C GLY A 72 4.66 -22.82 -11.71
N LYS A 73 5.86 -22.65 -12.30
CA LYS A 73 7.10 -23.20 -11.74
C LYS A 73 7.55 -22.31 -10.58
N SER A 74 7.82 -22.89 -9.41
CA SER A 74 8.58 -22.17 -8.36
C SER A 74 9.93 -21.75 -8.93
N PRO A 75 10.31 -20.46 -8.86
CA PRO A 75 11.69 -20.09 -9.11
C PRO A 75 12.51 -20.66 -7.95
N GLY A 76 13.26 -21.73 -8.24
CA GLY A 76 14.36 -22.18 -7.39
C GLY A 76 15.53 -21.22 -7.47
#